data_AF-A0A439WBW1-F1
#
_entry.id   AF-A0A439WBW1-F1
#
_cell.length_a   1.000
_cell.length_b   1.000
_cell.length_c   1.000
_cell.angle_alpha   90.00
_cell.angle_beta   90.00
_cell.angle_gamma   90.00
#
_symmetry.space_group_name_H-M   'P 1'
#
loop_
_entity.id
_entity.type
_entity.pdbx_description
1 polymer ?
#
loop_
_entity_poly.entity_id
_entity_poly.type
_entity_poly.pdbx_seq_one_letter_code
_entity_poly.pdbx_strand_id
1 'polypeptide(L)'
;MYDTETSERLARGDHGDDRSDASWTLYRTPSGVFFELLAGHDGVLEGFFPLTDLEARKFLERHANDRVEQYFGPAREATRSLFSRRTIIAAADVLENLTQAEISALLTDFGPSVYENIGGGSAKARMVELKQFIDRNPRHPVDDGLLENALVERAAARLPAVKPVYEWSKPTVEKPEFQRLRYGLEQDGFTVSDGILRRSLPTDIGLPQTDSELLLLLKQHRFEVSRGHLVQARDAHARGNWASANAAVELCKFVCAWGPNGKRCIPKLKQPLSCAGFAYGVRHSRPNEVRLGRRKGADGNDVVKRMHAATATTLL
;
A
#
# COMPACT_ATOMS: atom_id res chain seq x y z
N MET A 1 -6.94 -15.87 -27.21
CA MET A 1 -6.42 -17.24 -27.12
C MET A 1 -5.22 -17.18 -26.19
N TYR A 2 -5.24 -17.95 -25.10
CA TYR A 2 -4.12 -18.01 -24.17
C TYR A 2 -3.12 -19.02 -24.71
N ASP A 3 -1.86 -18.63 -24.77
CA ASP A 3 -0.81 -19.43 -25.37
C ASP A 3 0.36 -19.50 -24.38
N THR A 4 0.67 -20.72 -23.96
CA THR A 4 1.77 -20.99 -23.02
C THR A 4 3.14 -20.78 -23.64
N GLU A 5 3.27 -20.81 -24.96
CA GLU A 5 4.54 -20.57 -25.66
C GLU A 5 4.94 -19.10 -25.62
N THR A 6 3.95 -18.20 -25.69
CA THR A 6 4.17 -16.75 -25.64
C THR A 6 3.99 -16.14 -24.25
N SER A 7 3.51 -16.91 -23.28
CA SER A 7 3.28 -16.44 -21.91
C SER A 7 4.49 -16.67 -21.00
N GLU A 8 4.71 -15.75 -20.08
CA GLU A 8 5.74 -15.88 -19.05
C GLU A 8 5.24 -16.77 -17.91
N ARG A 9 6.00 -17.82 -17.57
CA ARG A 9 5.70 -18.65 -16.40
C ARG A 9 6.18 -17.94 -15.13
N LEU A 10 5.24 -17.66 -14.22
CA LEU A 10 5.51 -16.91 -13.00
C LEU A 10 5.88 -17.80 -11.82
N ALA A 11 5.09 -18.85 -11.61
CA ALA A 11 5.24 -19.75 -10.47
C ALA A 11 4.73 -21.15 -10.84
N ARG A 12 5.25 -22.18 -10.14
CA ARG A 12 4.80 -23.57 -10.23
C ARG A 12 4.89 -24.20 -8.86
N GLY A 13 3.96 -25.09 -8.54
CA GLY A 13 4.03 -25.91 -7.35
C GLY A 13 3.05 -27.07 -7.41
N ASP A 14 3.03 -27.86 -6.35
CA ASP A 14 2.15 -29.00 -6.20
C ASP A 14 1.04 -28.66 -5.20
N HIS A 15 -0.08 -29.38 -5.24
CA HIS A 15 -1.22 -29.10 -4.36
C HIS A 15 -0.99 -29.48 -2.88
N GLY A 16 0.21 -29.96 -2.53
CA GLY A 16 0.63 -30.15 -1.13
C GLY A 16 -0.07 -31.29 -0.40
N ASP A 17 -0.79 -32.15 -1.12
CA ASP A 17 -1.24 -33.44 -0.60
C ASP A 17 -0.12 -34.45 -0.88
N ASP A 18 0.40 -35.11 0.16
CA ASP A 18 1.51 -36.08 0.08
C ASP A 18 1.24 -37.25 -0.88
N ARG A 19 0.00 -37.40 -1.37
CA ARG A 19 -0.42 -38.41 -2.34
C ARG A 19 -0.80 -37.84 -3.70
N SER A 20 -0.66 -36.54 -3.91
CA SER A 20 -1.11 -35.85 -5.10
C SER A 20 0.05 -35.25 -5.89
N ASP A 21 0.40 -35.91 -7.00
CA ASP A 21 1.28 -35.34 -8.04
C ASP A 21 0.56 -34.26 -8.89
N ALA A 22 -0.60 -33.76 -8.45
CA ALA A 22 -1.28 -32.68 -9.15
C ALA A 22 -0.48 -31.38 -8.97
N SER A 23 -0.18 -30.73 -10.09
CA SER A 23 0.63 -29.51 -10.11
C SER A 23 -0.13 -28.36 -10.73
N TRP A 24 0.11 -27.17 -10.20
CA TRP A 24 -0.40 -25.93 -10.74
C TRP A 24 0.74 -25.11 -11.33
N THR A 25 0.45 -24.32 -12.34
CA THR A 25 1.40 -23.36 -12.92
C THR A 25 0.69 -22.05 -13.26
N LEU A 26 1.22 -20.94 -12.75
CA LEU A 26 0.72 -19.61 -13.03
C LEU A 26 1.48 -18.97 -14.18
N TYR A 27 0.76 -18.44 -15.16
CA TYR A 27 1.30 -17.73 -16.32
C TYR A 27 0.78 -16.29 -16.41
N ARG A 28 1.52 -15.47 -17.15
CA ARG A 28 1.13 -14.11 -17.55
C ARG A 28 1.33 -13.92 -19.05
N THR A 29 0.29 -13.49 -19.74
CA THR A 29 0.38 -13.17 -21.17
C THR A 29 1.17 -11.87 -21.41
N PRO A 30 1.66 -11.63 -22.63
CA PRO A 30 2.26 -10.34 -23.00
C PRO A 30 1.31 -9.14 -22.82
N SER A 31 -0.01 -9.37 -22.92
CA SER A 31 -1.03 -8.36 -22.65
C SER A 31 -1.28 -8.09 -21.15
N GLY A 32 -0.66 -8.88 -20.27
CA GLY A 32 -0.75 -8.72 -18.82
C GLY A 32 -1.86 -9.52 -18.13
N VAL A 33 -2.55 -10.41 -18.85
CA VAL A 33 -3.59 -11.27 -18.27
C VAL A 33 -2.96 -12.47 -17.58
N PHE A 34 -3.47 -12.82 -16.40
CA PHE A 34 -3.01 -13.96 -15.62
C PHE A 34 -3.92 -15.17 -15.82
N PHE A 35 -3.34 -16.36 -15.80
CA PHE A 35 -4.11 -17.60 -15.81
C PHE A 35 -3.36 -18.73 -15.13
N GLU A 36 -4.13 -19.62 -14.51
CA GLU A 36 -3.66 -20.84 -13.86
C GLU A 36 -3.90 -22.05 -14.78
N LEU A 37 -2.90 -22.92 -14.85
CA LEU A 37 -2.99 -24.25 -15.45
C LEU A 37 -2.91 -25.31 -14.35
N LEU A 38 -3.90 -26.20 -14.34
CA LEU A 38 -3.90 -27.39 -13.49
C LEU A 38 -3.56 -28.60 -14.32
N ALA A 39 -2.55 -29.35 -13.88
CA ALA A 39 -2.19 -30.64 -14.43
C ALA A 39 -2.48 -31.73 -13.39
N GLY A 40 -3.18 -32.77 -13.81
CA GLY A 40 -3.45 -33.96 -13.02
C GLY A 40 -2.18 -34.77 -12.76
N HIS A 41 -2.34 -35.88 -12.04
CA HIS A 41 -1.22 -36.75 -11.64
C HIS A 41 -0.45 -37.35 -12.81
N ASP A 42 -1.10 -37.51 -13.96
CA ASP A 42 -0.49 -38.02 -15.20
C ASP A 42 0.18 -36.92 -16.04
N GLY A 43 0.18 -35.68 -15.55
CA GLY A 43 0.67 -34.51 -16.26
C GLY A 43 -0.27 -34.01 -17.36
N VAL A 44 -1.47 -34.60 -17.50
CA VAL A 44 -2.49 -34.12 -18.44
C VAL A 44 -3.12 -32.86 -17.88
N LEU A 45 -3.31 -31.86 -18.75
CA LEU A 45 -3.97 -30.62 -18.37
C LEU A 45 -5.45 -30.89 -18.08
N GLU A 46 -5.85 -30.67 -16.83
CA GLU A 46 -7.22 -30.86 -16.36
C GLU A 46 -8.03 -29.56 -16.45
N GLY A 47 -7.36 -28.41 -16.35
CA GLY A 47 -8.06 -27.14 -16.30
C GLY A 47 -7.23 -25.93 -16.68
N PHE A 48 -7.95 -24.93 -17.16
CA PHE A 48 -7.46 -23.61 -17.51
C PHE A 48 -8.37 -22.58 -16.84
N PHE A 49 -7.81 -21.72 -16.00
CA PHE A 49 -8.58 -20.74 -15.22
C PHE A 49 -7.98 -19.34 -15.39
N PRO A 50 -8.64 -18.43 -16.12
CA PRO A 50 -8.21 -17.04 -16.17
C PRO A 50 -8.41 -16.41 -14.79
N LEU A 51 -7.43 -15.62 -14.34
CA LEU A 51 -7.47 -14.95 -13.04
C LEU A 51 -7.55 -13.44 -13.24
N THR A 52 -8.31 -12.77 -12.38
CA THR A 52 -8.23 -11.33 -12.20
C THR A 52 -6.89 -10.93 -11.55
N ASP A 53 -6.48 -9.67 -11.69
CA ASP A 53 -5.27 -9.15 -11.05
C ASP A 53 -5.27 -9.38 -9.53
N LEU A 54 -6.44 -9.28 -8.88
CA LEU A 54 -6.58 -9.52 -7.45
C LEU A 54 -6.37 -11.00 -7.09
N GLU A 55 -6.92 -11.92 -7.87
CA GLU A 55 -6.76 -13.36 -7.67
C GLU A 55 -5.32 -13.80 -7.94
N ALA A 56 -4.73 -13.35 -9.04
CA ALA A 56 -3.33 -13.63 -9.38
C ALA A 56 -2.37 -13.08 -8.33
N ARG A 57 -2.66 -11.91 -7.77
CA ARG A 57 -1.90 -11.37 -6.64
C ARG A 57 -2.04 -12.24 -5.40
N LYS A 58 -3.26 -12.57 -4.96
CA LYS A 58 -3.50 -13.47 -3.81
C LYS A 58 -2.81 -14.82 -3.99
N PHE A 59 -2.79 -15.32 -5.23
CA PHE A 59 -2.11 -16.55 -5.61
C PHE A 59 -0.59 -16.44 -5.41
N LEU A 60 0.03 -15.39 -5.95
CA LEU A 60 1.47 -15.15 -5.75
C LEU A 60 1.80 -14.90 -4.27
N GLU A 61 0.98 -14.17 -3.52
CA GLU A 61 1.19 -13.96 -2.08
C GLU A 61 1.22 -15.29 -1.30
N ARG A 62 0.43 -16.27 -1.73
CA ARG A 62 0.41 -17.60 -1.11
C ARG A 62 1.58 -18.49 -1.53
N HIS A 63 1.95 -18.46 -2.80
CA HIS A 63 2.84 -19.49 -3.38
C HIS A 63 4.22 -18.98 -3.85
N ALA A 64 4.39 -17.69 -4.12
CA ALA A 64 5.61 -17.10 -4.66
C ALA A 64 5.69 -15.61 -4.28
N ASN A 65 5.78 -15.35 -2.98
CA ASN A 65 5.65 -13.99 -2.43
C ASN A 65 6.74 -13.02 -2.94
N ASP A 66 7.92 -13.54 -3.28
CA ASP A 66 9.03 -12.78 -3.89
C ASP A 66 8.67 -12.20 -5.27
N ARG A 67 7.70 -12.78 -5.97
CA ARG A 67 7.25 -12.35 -7.29
C ARG A 67 6.14 -11.30 -7.24
N VAL A 68 5.47 -11.11 -6.11
CA VAL A 68 4.38 -10.13 -5.97
C VAL A 68 4.89 -8.74 -6.33
N GLU A 69 6.05 -8.35 -5.80
CA GLU A 69 6.61 -7.02 -6.02
C GLU A 69 7.01 -6.76 -7.47
N GLN A 70 7.45 -7.81 -8.17
CA GLN A 70 7.88 -7.74 -9.56
C GLN A 70 6.71 -7.39 -10.50
N TYR A 71 5.51 -7.95 -10.26
CA TYR A 71 4.38 -7.82 -11.18
C TYR A 71 3.31 -6.83 -10.72
N PHE A 72 3.14 -6.67 -9.41
CA PHE A 72 2.09 -5.82 -8.83
C PHE A 72 2.67 -4.54 -8.19
N GLY A 73 3.99 -4.33 -8.27
CA GLY A 73 4.68 -3.26 -7.57
C GLY A 73 4.88 -3.60 -6.08
N PRO A 74 5.57 -2.73 -5.30
CA PRO A 74 5.84 -2.99 -3.89
C PRO A 74 4.54 -3.43 -3.22
N ALA A 75 4.60 -4.57 -2.53
CA ALA A 75 3.45 -5.09 -1.82
C ALA A 75 2.88 -3.93 -1.01
N ARG A 76 1.56 -3.67 -1.12
CA ARG A 76 0.90 -2.67 -0.26
C ARG A 76 1.47 -2.88 1.14
N GLU A 77 1.93 -1.81 1.77
CA GLU A 77 2.65 -1.76 3.06
C GLU A 77 1.79 -2.27 4.25
N ALA A 78 0.88 -3.22 3.99
CA ALA A 78 -0.02 -3.91 4.89
C ALA A 78 0.70 -4.89 5.82
N THR A 79 2.04 -4.92 5.86
CA THR A 79 2.78 -5.82 6.76
C THR A 79 2.91 -5.27 8.18
N ARG A 80 2.53 -4.02 8.43
CA ARG A 80 2.62 -3.40 9.75
C ARG A 80 1.30 -2.76 10.16
N SER A 81 0.90 -3.03 11.40
CA SER A 81 -0.09 -2.24 12.11
C SER A 81 0.41 -0.80 12.14
N LEU A 82 -0.39 0.13 11.61
CA LEU A 82 -0.03 1.55 11.56
C LEU A 82 -0.31 2.25 12.89
N PHE A 83 -1.14 1.63 13.74
CA PHE A 83 -1.71 2.24 14.92
C PHE A 83 -1.29 1.48 16.18
N SER A 84 -1.12 2.21 17.27
CA SER A 84 -0.90 1.60 18.57
C SER A 84 -2.17 0.89 19.04
N ARG A 85 -2.02 -0.11 19.92
CA ARG A 85 -3.15 -0.82 20.53
C ARG A 85 -4.14 0.14 21.20
N ARG A 86 -3.65 1.23 21.79
CA ARG A 86 -4.49 2.27 22.40
C ARG A 86 -5.44 2.90 21.39
N THR A 87 -4.94 3.24 20.21
CA THR A 87 -5.71 3.84 19.11
C THR A 87 -6.74 2.86 18.56
N ILE A 88 -6.38 1.58 18.41
CA ILE A 88 -7.29 0.53 17.97
C ILE A 88 -8.46 0.36 18.96
N ILE A 89 -8.18 0.35 20.28
CA ILE A 89 -9.23 0.28 21.30
C ILE A 89 -10.14 1.50 21.27
N ALA A 90 -9.57 2.70 21.14
CA ALA A 90 -10.34 3.93 21.03
C ALA A 90 -11.21 3.96 19.77
N ALA A 91 -10.73 3.40 18.65
CA ALA A 91 -11.52 3.26 17.43
C ALA A 91 -12.74 2.34 17.64
N ALA A 92 -12.56 1.20 18.31
CA ALA A 92 -13.67 0.32 18.67
C ALA A 92 -14.67 0.98 19.63
N ASP A 93 -14.22 1.82 20.58
CA ASP A 93 -15.11 2.60 21.46
C ASP A 93 -15.97 3.59 20.66
N VAL A 94 -15.41 4.23 19.63
CA VAL A 94 -16.15 5.13 18.73
C VAL A 94 -17.26 4.38 17.97
N LEU A 95 -16.97 3.15 17.55
CA LEU A 95 -17.90 2.29 16.81
C LEU A 95 -18.97 1.64 17.71
N GLU A 96 -18.81 1.63 19.04
CA GLU A 96 -19.83 1.13 19.97
C GLU A 96 -21.14 1.93 19.88
N ASN A 97 -21.07 3.18 19.42
CA ASN A 97 -22.23 4.05 19.21
C ASN A 97 -23.06 3.70 17.96
N LEU A 98 -22.64 2.73 17.15
CA LEU A 98 -23.38 2.29 15.97
C LEU A 98 -24.64 1.50 16.35
N THR A 99 -25.63 1.53 15.47
CA THR A 99 -26.80 0.67 15.59
C THR A 99 -26.41 -0.79 15.38
N GLN A 100 -27.22 -1.73 15.90
CA GLN A 100 -26.97 -3.17 15.72
C GLN A 100 -26.86 -3.58 14.24
N ALA A 101 -27.67 -2.97 13.38
CA ALA A 101 -27.63 -3.20 11.94
C ALA A 101 -26.32 -2.68 11.31
N GLU A 102 -25.87 -1.49 11.68
CA GLU A 102 -24.59 -0.94 11.20
C GLU A 102 -23.40 -1.77 11.68
N ILE A 103 -23.42 -2.27 12.93
CA ILE A 103 -22.36 -3.15 13.43
C ILE A 103 -22.34 -4.46 12.63
N SER A 104 -23.50 -5.06 12.36
CA SER A 104 -23.56 -6.27 11.55
C SER A 104 -23.03 -6.05 10.13
N ALA A 105 -23.40 -4.94 9.48
CA ALA A 105 -22.86 -4.58 8.18
C ALA A 105 -21.33 -4.41 8.23
N LEU A 106 -20.82 -3.70 9.26
CA LEU A 106 -19.39 -3.49 9.45
C LEU A 106 -18.62 -4.81 9.63
N LEU A 107 -19.13 -5.75 10.42
CA LEU A 107 -18.47 -7.05 10.61
C LEU A 107 -18.50 -7.90 9.34
N THR A 108 -19.58 -7.80 8.56
CA THR A 108 -19.66 -8.44 7.24
C THR A 108 -18.63 -7.86 6.28
N ASP A 109 -18.43 -6.54 6.28
CA ASP A 109 -17.40 -5.86 5.47
C ASP A 109 -15.97 -6.30 5.83
N PHE A 110 -15.73 -6.67 7.09
CA PHE A 110 -14.43 -7.23 7.53
C PHE A 110 -14.25 -8.70 7.11
N GLY A 111 -15.27 -9.33 6.56
CA GLY A 111 -15.21 -10.64 5.94
C GLY A 111 -15.59 -11.81 6.86
N PRO A 112 -15.65 -13.04 6.30
CA PRO A 112 -16.28 -14.18 6.96
C PRO A 112 -15.67 -14.58 8.29
N SER A 113 -14.33 -14.63 8.29
CA SER A 113 -13.54 -14.94 9.48
C SER A 113 -13.82 -14.02 10.67
N VAL A 114 -14.27 -12.78 10.46
CA VAL A 114 -14.55 -11.84 11.57
C VAL A 114 -16.00 -11.99 12.03
N TYR A 115 -16.98 -12.03 11.12
CA TYR A 115 -18.39 -12.12 11.51
C TYR A 115 -18.73 -13.47 12.17
N GLU A 116 -18.09 -14.57 11.78
CA GLU A 116 -18.38 -15.91 12.34
C GLU A 116 -17.83 -16.09 13.76
N ASN A 117 -16.77 -15.35 14.09
CA ASN A 117 -16.12 -15.42 15.40
C ASN A 117 -16.66 -14.39 16.41
N ILE A 118 -17.53 -13.49 15.97
CA ILE A 118 -18.16 -12.49 16.83
C ILE A 118 -19.63 -12.84 16.96
N GLY A 119 -20.03 -13.17 18.18
CA GLY A 119 -21.37 -13.63 18.52
C GLY A 119 -22.44 -12.55 18.38
N GLY A 120 -23.70 -12.98 18.53
CA GLY A 120 -24.82 -12.08 18.73
C GLY A 120 -24.79 -11.46 20.14
N GLY A 121 -25.31 -10.25 20.29
CA GLY A 121 -25.37 -9.59 21.59
C GLY A 121 -25.58 -8.08 21.52
N SER A 122 -25.29 -7.39 22.61
CA SER A 122 -25.27 -5.93 22.63
C SER A 122 -24.12 -5.38 21.77
N ALA A 123 -24.27 -4.14 21.28
CA ALA A 123 -23.21 -3.43 20.54
C ALA A 123 -21.88 -3.46 21.29
N LYS A 124 -21.93 -3.23 22.61
CA LYS A 124 -20.80 -3.29 23.52
C LYS A 124 -20.15 -4.66 23.58
N ALA A 125 -20.93 -5.73 23.72
CA ALA A 125 -20.40 -7.10 23.75
C ALA A 125 -19.65 -7.42 22.46
N ARG A 126 -20.22 -7.07 21.31
CA ARG A 126 -19.61 -7.29 19.99
C ARG A 126 -18.31 -6.50 19.81
N MET A 127 -18.25 -5.24 20.27
CA MET A 127 -17.01 -4.46 20.23
C MET A 127 -15.93 -5.01 21.16
N VAL A 128 -16.30 -5.58 22.32
CA VAL A 128 -15.36 -6.27 23.21
C VAL A 128 -14.82 -7.54 22.56
N GLU A 129 -15.68 -8.33 21.92
CA GLU A 129 -15.26 -9.52 21.17
C GLU A 129 -14.36 -9.16 19.98
N LEU A 130 -14.66 -8.08 19.25
CA LEU A 130 -13.82 -7.58 18.17
C LEU A 130 -12.42 -7.16 18.69
N LYS A 131 -12.34 -6.46 19.82
CA LYS A 131 -11.05 -6.12 20.46
C LYS A 131 -10.26 -7.37 20.81
N GLN A 132 -10.92 -8.38 21.40
CA GLN A 132 -10.26 -9.66 21.73
C GLN A 132 -9.83 -10.42 20.47
N PHE A 133 -10.64 -10.39 19.41
CA PHE A 133 -10.32 -11.04 18.14
C PHE A 133 -9.04 -10.43 17.53
N ILE A 134 -8.93 -9.09 17.53
CA ILE A 134 -7.74 -8.37 17.06
C ILE A 134 -6.52 -8.71 17.92
N ASP A 135 -6.66 -8.72 19.26
CA ASP A 135 -5.55 -9.07 20.17
C ASP A 135 -5.07 -10.52 19.96
N ARG A 136 -5.96 -11.45 19.61
CA ARG A 136 -5.62 -12.87 19.34
C ARG A 136 -5.07 -13.11 17.94
N ASN A 137 -5.52 -12.31 16.97
CA ASN A 137 -5.16 -12.44 15.56
C ASN A 137 -4.53 -11.13 15.07
N PRO A 138 -3.34 -10.76 15.59
CA PRO A 138 -2.65 -9.58 15.11
C PRO A 138 -2.37 -9.74 13.62
N ARG A 139 -2.54 -8.67 12.85
CA ARG A 139 -2.35 -8.64 11.39
C ARG A 139 -3.32 -9.54 10.61
N HIS A 140 -4.54 -9.73 11.12
CA HIS A 140 -5.60 -10.40 10.37
C HIS A 140 -5.91 -9.63 9.06
N PRO A 141 -5.80 -10.27 7.87
CA PRO A 141 -6.07 -9.61 6.60
C PRO A 141 -7.57 -9.48 6.33
N VAL A 142 -7.96 -8.33 5.79
CA VAL A 142 -9.29 -8.00 5.25
C VAL A 142 -9.14 -7.40 3.85
N ASP A 143 -10.23 -7.24 3.12
CA ASP A 143 -10.18 -6.73 1.73
C ASP A 143 -9.51 -5.35 1.61
N ASP A 144 -9.69 -4.48 2.62
CA ASP A 144 -9.09 -3.14 2.69
C ASP A 144 -7.66 -3.11 3.29
N GLY A 145 -7.07 -4.25 3.65
CA GLY A 145 -5.72 -4.33 4.24
C GLY A 145 -5.68 -5.11 5.56
N LEU A 146 -5.07 -4.56 6.60
CA LEU A 146 -5.13 -5.17 7.95
C LEU A 146 -6.41 -4.75 8.66
N LEU A 147 -7.05 -5.69 9.37
CA LEU A 147 -8.27 -5.44 10.16
C LEU A 147 -8.13 -4.23 11.08
N GLU A 148 -6.98 -4.12 11.74
CA GLU A 148 -6.64 -3.02 12.66
C GLU A 148 -6.68 -1.65 11.97
N ASN A 149 -6.14 -1.58 10.75
CA ASN A 149 -6.08 -0.35 9.97
C ASN A 149 -7.47 0.01 9.44
N ALA A 150 -8.18 -0.97 8.88
CA ALA A 150 -9.54 -0.80 8.38
C ALA A 150 -10.49 -0.35 9.50
N LEU A 151 -10.37 -0.92 10.70
CA LEU A 151 -11.15 -0.51 11.87
C LEU A 151 -10.96 0.98 12.20
N VAL A 152 -9.70 1.42 12.28
CA VAL A 152 -9.35 2.79 12.62
C VAL A 152 -9.83 3.76 11.53
N GLU A 153 -9.72 3.41 10.27
CA GLU A 153 -10.23 4.22 9.16
C GLU A 153 -11.76 4.38 9.22
N ARG A 154 -12.50 3.29 9.45
CA ARG A 154 -13.96 3.32 9.59
C ARG A 154 -14.39 4.16 10.80
N ALA A 155 -13.66 4.09 11.92
CA ALA A 155 -13.90 4.93 13.08
C ALA A 155 -13.57 6.42 12.80
N ALA A 156 -12.46 6.70 12.12
CA ALA A 156 -12.03 8.05 11.75
C ALA A 156 -13.04 8.75 10.84
N ALA A 157 -13.68 8.02 9.92
CA ALA A 157 -14.75 8.53 9.05
C ALA A 157 -15.98 9.04 9.80
N ARG A 158 -16.16 8.64 11.08
CA ARG A 158 -17.26 9.09 11.93
C ARG A 158 -16.90 10.26 12.84
N LEU A 159 -15.63 10.68 12.86
CA LEU A 159 -15.21 11.83 13.67
C LEU A 159 -15.80 13.14 13.09
N PRO A 160 -16.40 13.99 13.92
CA PRO A 160 -16.88 15.30 13.47
C PRO A 160 -15.70 16.18 13.05
N ALA A 161 -15.89 17.08 12.09
CA ALA A 161 -14.86 18.05 11.73
C ALA A 161 -14.52 18.97 12.93
N VAL A 162 -13.23 19.15 13.22
CA VAL A 162 -12.76 20.01 14.34
C VAL A 162 -13.08 21.47 14.09
N LYS A 163 -12.98 21.90 12.82
CA LYS A 163 -13.25 23.28 12.46
C LYS A 163 -14.74 23.47 12.27
N PRO A 164 -15.37 24.40 13.01
CA PRO A 164 -16.74 24.78 12.73
C PRO A 164 -16.82 25.28 11.28
N VAL A 165 -17.82 24.79 10.54
CA VAL A 165 -18.04 25.18 9.13
C VAL A 165 -18.19 26.70 9.00
N TYR A 166 -18.68 27.34 10.07
CA TYR A 166 -18.81 28.79 10.17
C TYR A 166 -18.36 29.28 11.55
N GLU A 167 -17.67 30.43 11.60
CA GLU A 167 -17.18 31.06 12.85
C GLU A 167 -18.27 31.30 13.90
N TRP A 168 -19.54 31.42 13.46
CA TRP A 168 -20.70 31.66 14.32
C TRP A 168 -21.43 30.38 14.77
N SER A 169 -20.97 29.20 14.35
CA SER A 169 -21.59 27.94 14.79
C SER A 169 -21.14 27.59 16.21
N LYS A 170 -22.07 27.10 17.03
CA LYS A 170 -21.78 26.68 18.40
C LYS A 170 -20.71 25.58 18.38
N PRO A 171 -19.67 25.65 19.21
CA PRO A 171 -18.69 24.58 19.31
C PRO A 171 -19.43 23.29 19.64
N THR A 172 -19.31 22.28 18.78
CA THR A 172 -19.84 20.95 19.07
C THR A 172 -19.10 20.42 20.29
N VAL A 173 -19.83 20.08 21.36
CA VAL A 173 -19.23 19.39 22.51
C VAL A 173 -18.79 18.03 22.01
N GLU A 174 -17.48 17.85 21.80
CA GLU A 174 -16.93 16.57 21.39
C GLU A 174 -17.15 15.54 22.49
N LYS A 175 -17.65 14.37 22.09
CA LYS A 175 -17.80 13.23 23.00
C LYS A 175 -16.43 12.74 23.47
N PRO A 176 -16.30 12.22 24.70
CA PRO A 176 -15.02 11.78 25.26
C PRO A 176 -14.36 10.66 24.43
N GLU A 177 -15.15 9.77 23.81
CA GLU A 177 -14.64 8.73 22.91
C GLU A 177 -13.96 9.29 21.64
N PHE A 178 -14.48 10.37 21.07
CA PHE A 178 -13.90 11.01 19.88
C PHE A 178 -12.56 11.66 20.22
N GLN A 179 -12.49 12.33 21.38
CA GLN A 179 -11.24 12.92 21.87
C GLN A 179 -10.17 11.85 22.08
N ARG A 180 -10.52 10.71 22.69
CA ARG A 180 -9.58 9.60 22.90
C ARG A 180 -9.01 9.07 21.59
N LEU A 181 -9.84 8.90 20.57
CA LEU A 181 -9.39 8.47 19.24
C LEU A 181 -8.48 9.52 18.60
N ARG A 182 -8.85 10.81 18.63
CA ARG A 182 -8.01 11.90 18.12
C ARG A 182 -6.62 11.90 18.75
N TYR A 183 -6.54 11.82 20.08
CA TYR A 183 -5.25 11.77 20.77
C TYR A 183 -4.43 10.53 20.40
N GLY A 184 -5.06 9.36 20.25
CA GLY A 184 -4.37 8.15 19.80
C GLY A 184 -3.80 8.31 18.39
N LEU A 185 -4.60 8.85 17.47
CA LEU A 185 -4.19 9.14 16.10
C LEU A 185 -3.03 10.13 16.05
N GLU A 186 -3.09 11.23 16.82
CA GLU A 186 -2.02 12.23 16.88
C GLU A 186 -0.70 11.63 17.39
N GLN A 187 -0.76 10.77 18.41
CA GLN A 187 0.41 10.05 18.93
C GLN A 187 1.02 9.10 17.90
N ASP A 188 0.18 8.45 17.10
CA ASP A 188 0.61 7.55 16.03
C ASP A 188 1.06 8.32 14.76
N GLY A 189 0.99 9.65 14.75
CA GLY A 189 1.39 10.47 13.61
C GLY A 189 0.32 10.59 12.52
N PHE A 190 -0.94 10.64 12.91
CA PHE A 190 -2.09 10.79 12.02
C PHE A 190 -3.02 11.93 12.48
N THR A 191 -3.71 12.51 11.51
CA THR A 191 -4.75 13.53 11.70
C THR A 191 -5.96 13.19 10.86
N VAL A 192 -7.14 13.65 11.28
CA VAL A 192 -8.40 13.41 10.56
C VAL A 192 -8.92 14.73 10.04
N SER A 193 -9.05 14.84 8.73
CA SER A 193 -9.60 15.99 8.02
C SER A 193 -10.77 15.52 7.18
N ASP A 194 -11.97 16.08 7.42
CA ASP A 194 -13.20 15.74 6.69
C ASP A 194 -13.53 14.24 6.67
N GLY A 195 -13.31 13.55 7.81
CA GLY A 195 -13.52 12.10 7.94
C GLY A 195 -12.46 11.25 7.20
N ILE A 196 -11.46 11.87 6.59
CA ILE A 196 -10.37 11.18 5.91
C ILE A 196 -9.14 11.18 6.82
N LEU A 197 -8.62 9.98 7.06
CA LEU A 197 -7.39 9.79 7.81
C LEU A 197 -6.19 10.19 6.95
N ARG A 198 -5.31 11.03 7.50
CA ARG A 198 -4.11 11.53 6.82
C ARG A 198 -2.92 11.42 7.76
N ARG A 199 -1.78 10.97 7.25
CA ARG A 199 -0.53 10.99 8.03
C ARG A 199 -0.16 12.44 8.33
N SER A 200 0.10 12.76 9.60
CA SER A 200 0.61 14.08 9.95
C SER A 200 2.03 14.20 9.42
N LEU A 201 2.28 15.28 8.68
CA LEU A 201 3.65 15.66 8.36
C LEU A 201 4.30 16.12 9.67
N PRO A 202 5.53 15.69 9.97
CA PRO A 202 6.27 16.22 11.11
C PRO A 202 6.31 17.74 11.02
N THR A 203 5.89 18.43 12.09
CA THR A 203 5.87 19.89 12.16
C THR A 203 7.27 20.49 11.98
N ASP A 204 8.31 19.69 12.23
CA ASP A 204 9.74 20.05 12.07
C ASP A 204 10.20 20.27 10.63
N ILE A 205 9.39 19.92 9.61
CA ILE A 205 9.79 20.15 8.21
C ILE A 205 9.66 21.64 7.82
N GLY A 206 9.15 22.52 8.70
CA GLY A 206 9.06 23.95 8.43
C GLY A 206 8.21 24.26 7.18
N LEU A 207 7.33 23.34 6.79
CA LEU A 207 6.40 23.55 5.70
C LEU A 207 5.20 24.32 6.26
N PRO A 208 4.87 25.48 5.69
CA PRO A 208 3.74 26.27 6.17
C PRO A 208 2.44 25.44 6.06
N GLN A 209 1.64 25.40 7.14
CA GLN A 209 0.35 24.70 7.20
C GLN A 209 -0.75 25.33 6.32
N THR A 210 -0.46 26.46 5.68
CA THR A 210 -1.34 27.09 4.69
C THR A 210 -1.34 26.31 3.38
N ASP A 211 -2.34 26.54 2.53
CA ASP A 211 -2.28 26.12 1.12
C ASP A 211 -0.87 26.38 0.61
N SER A 212 -0.24 25.37 0.00
CA SER A 212 1.11 25.55 -0.54
C SER A 212 1.09 26.80 -1.42
N GLU A 213 2.14 27.62 -1.38
CA GLU A 213 2.22 28.84 -2.19
C GLU A 213 1.87 28.54 -3.67
N LEU A 214 2.17 27.33 -4.12
CA LEU A 214 1.76 26.78 -5.41
C LEU A 214 0.23 26.69 -5.59
N LEU A 215 -0.54 26.15 -4.64
CA LEU A 215 -2.00 26.12 -4.70
C LEU A 215 -2.59 27.53 -4.72
N LEU A 216 -2.03 28.46 -3.94
CA LEU A 216 -2.43 29.86 -3.92
C LEU A 216 -2.15 30.54 -5.27
N LEU A 217 -0.98 30.34 -5.84
CA LEU A 217 -0.60 30.87 -7.17
C LEU A 217 -1.50 30.29 -8.28
N LEU A 218 -1.75 28.98 -8.28
CA LEU A 218 -2.65 28.34 -9.25
C LEU A 218 -4.07 28.90 -9.15
N LYS A 219 -4.56 29.14 -7.93
CA LYS A 219 -5.86 29.79 -7.70
C LYS A 219 -5.87 31.24 -8.17
N GLN A 220 -4.84 32.03 -7.83
CA GLN A 220 -4.72 33.43 -8.22
C GLN A 220 -4.68 33.61 -9.75
N HIS A 221 -4.01 32.69 -10.46
CA HIS A 221 -3.92 32.71 -11.92
C HIS A 221 -5.01 31.90 -12.64
N ARG A 222 -6.01 31.39 -11.91
CA ARG A 222 -7.16 30.63 -12.44
C ARG A 222 -6.78 29.34 -13.21
N PHE A 223 -5.71 28.67 -12.80
CA PHE A 223 -5.31 27.36 -13.31
C PHE A 223 -6.05 26.23 -12.58
N GLU A 224 -7.38 26.16 -12.73
CA GLU A 224 -8.24 25.22 -12.00
C GLU A 224 -7.91 23.74 -12.30
N VAL A 225 -7.54 23.41 -13.54
CA VAL A 225 -7.19 22.03 -13.94
C VAL A 225 -5.90 21.56 -13.26
N SER A 226 -4.83 22.36 -13.34
CA SER A 226 -3.57 22.07 -12.67
C SER A 226 -3.71 22.04 -11.14
N ARG A 227 -4.59 22.88 -10.58
CA ARG A 227 -4.94 22.83 -9.15
C ARG A 227 -5.61 21.50 -8.79
N GLY A 228 -6.57 21.05 -9.59
CA GLY A 228 -7.25 19.76 -9.42
C GLY A 228 -6.27 18.58 -9.41
N HIS A 229 -5.36 18.52 -10.40
CA HIS A 229 -4.34 17.48 -10.45
C HIS A 229 -3.36 17.53 -9.27
N LEU A 230 -2.96 18.73 -8.82
CA LEU A 230 -2.08 18.86 -7.66
C LEU A 230 -2.76 18.38 -6.36
N VAL A 231 -4.05 18.67 -6.19
CA VAL A 231 -4.84 18.15 -5.06
C VAL A 231 -4.97 16.63 -5.14
N GLN A 232 -5.28 16.08 -6.31
CA GLN A 232 -5.35 14.63 -6.54
C GLN A 232 -4.01 13.94 -6.25
N ALA A 233 -2.89 14.53 -6.69
CA ALA A 233 -1.55 14.02 -6.44
C ALA A 233 -1.22 14.02 -4.93
N ARG A 234 -1.52 15.11 -4.23
CA ARG A 234 -1.34 15.24 -2.78
C ARG A 234 -2.15 14.20 -2.02
N ASP A 235 -3.41 14.00 -2.41
CA ASP A 235 -4.29 13.03 -1.77
C ASP A 235 -3.88 11.58 -2.06
N ALA A 236 -3.44 11.28 -3.28
CA ALA A 236 -2.87 9.98 -3.63
C ALA A 236 -1.59 9.71 -2.84
N HIS A 237 -0.71 10.69 -2.72
CA HIS A 237 0.52 10.58 -1.92
C HIS A 237 0.22 10.37 -0.43
N ALA A 238 -0.74 11.12 0.14
CA ALA A 238 -1.15 10.97 1.54
C ALA A 238 -1.72 9.58 1.87
N ARG A 239 -2.32 8.91 0.87
CA ARG A 239 -2.81 7.53 0.96
C ARG A 239 -1.75 6.46 0.64
N GLY A 240 -0.49 6.86 0.38
CA GLY A 240 0.56 5.92 -0.03
C GLY A 240 0.43 5.38 -1.46
N ASN A 241 -0.46 5.95 -2.29
CA ASN A 241 -0.62 5.57 -3.69
C ASN A 241 0.39 6.34 -4.58
N TRP A 242 1.68 5.99 -4.46
CA TRP A 242 2.79 6.67 -5.13
C TRP A 242 2.66 6.71 -6.66
N ALA A 243 2.21 5.62 -7.29
CA ALA A 243 2.04 5.57 -8.74
C ALA A 243 0.97 6.56 -9.23
N SER A 244 -0.17 6.64 -8.54
CA SER A 244 -1.25 7.58 -8.85
C SER A 244 -0.83 9.04 -8.57
N ALA A 245 -0.05 9.27 -7.51
CA ALA A 245 0.51 10.59 -7.22
C ALA A 245 1.44 11.06 -8.35
N ASN A 246 2.34 10.19 -8.81
CA ASN A 246 3.27 10.49 -9.91
C ASN A 246 2.53 10.74 -11.22
N ALA A 247 1.52 9.92 -11.55
CA ALA A 247 0.71 10.10 -12.76
C ALA A 247 -0.02 11.46 -12.77
N ALA A 248 -0.57 11.89 -11.63
CA ALA A 248 -1.24 13.18 -11.50
C ALA A 248 -0.27 14.37 -11.63
N VAL A 249 0.98 14.23 -11.14
CA VAL A 249 2.03 15.25 -11.34
C VAL A 249 2.46 15.33 -12.82
N GLU A 250 2.61 14.19 -13.50
CA GLU A 250 2.93 14.15 -14.93
C GLU A 250 1.83 14.80 -15.78
N LEU A 251 0.56 14.52 -15.50
CA LEU A 251 -0.58 15.18 -16.16
C LEU A 251 -0.56 16.71 -15.99
N CYS A 252 -0.16 17.21 -14.81
CA CYS A 252 -0.01 18.64 -14.56
C CYS A 252 1.03 19.30 -15.47
N LYS A 253 2.14 18.60 -15.80
CA LYS A 253 3.15 19.10 -16.74
C LYS A 253 2.60 19.24 -18.16
N PHE A 254 1.78 18.29 -18.61
CA PHE A 254 1.18 18.30 -19.95
C PHE A 254 0.12 19.40 -20.11
N VAL A 255 -0.74 19.61 -19.11
CA VAL A 255 -1.78 20.65 -19.16
C VAL A 255 -1.17 22.06 -19.15
N CYS A 256 -0.09 22.29 -18.40
CA CYS A 256 0.62 23.57 -18.44
C CYS A 256 1.29 23.84 -19.79
N ALA A 257 1.66 22.80 -20.55
CA ALA A 257 2.20 22.93 -21.90
C ALA A 257 1.12 23.26 -22.95
N TRP A 258 -0.15 22.95 -22.67
CA TRP A 258 -1.30 23.17 -23.55
C TRP A 258 -2.37 24.02 -22.87
N GLY A 259 -2.13 25.34 -22.80
CA GLY A 259 -3.14 26.27 -22.33
C GLY A 259 -4.38 26.32 -23.24
N PRO A 260 -5.57 26.64 -22.71
CA PRO A 260 -6.85 26.61 -23.44
C PRO A 260 -6.97 27.58 -24.62
N ASN A 261 -5.98 28.46 -24.82
CA ASN A 261 -5.93 29.43 -25.91
C ASN A 261 -4.88 29.12 -26.99
N GLY A 262 -4.28 27.92 -27.00
CA GLY A 262 -3.28 27.53 -28.02
C GLY A 262 -2.00 28.38 -28.03
N LYS A 263 -1.80 29.25 -27.04
CA LYS A 263 -0.60 30.08 -26.91
C LYS A 263 0.44 29.35 -26.06
N ARG A 264 1.60 29.08 -26.65
CA ARG A 264 2.79 28.58 -25.95
C ARG A 264 3.12 29.48 -24.75
N CYS A 265 3.59 28.85 -23.69
CA CYS A 265 3.99 29.49 -22.43
C CYS A 265 4.89 30.73 -22.66
N ILE A 266 4.73 31.68 -21.74
CA ILE A 266 5.40 32.97 -21.65
C ILE A 266 6.94 32.80 -21.72
N PRO A 267 7.69 33.52 -22.59
CA PRO A 267 9.14 33.34 -22.76
C PRO A 267 10.02 33.89 -21.62
N LYS A 268 9.45 34.34 -20.51
CA LYS A 268 10.19 35.09 -19.47
C LYS A 268 10.63 34.29 -18.25
N LEU A 269 10.29 33.02 -18.12
CA LEU A 269 10.96 32.13 -17.18
C LEU A 269 12.21 31.54 -17.86
N LYS A 270 13.29 32.33 -17.91
CA LYS A 270 14.65 31.84 -18.16
C LYS A 270 15.13 31.08 -16.92
N GLN A 271 14.51 29.94 -16.66
CA GLN A 271 15.01 28.77 -15.94
C GLN A 271 13.84 27.81 -15.79
N PRO A 272 13.95 26.54 -16.21
CA PRO A 272 12.98 25.54 -15.78
C PRO A 272 13.04 25.48 -14.25
N LEU A 273 11.91 25.69 -13.58
CA LEU A 273 11.77 25.32 -12.18
C LEU A 273 12.04 23.81 -12.10
N SER A 274 13.28 23.46 -11.75
CA SER A 274 13.62 22.09 -11.46
C SER A 274 12.88 21.73 -10.18
N CYS A 275 11.88 20.86 -10.27
CA CYS A 275 11.34 20.12 -9.12
C CYS A 275 12.35 19.08 -8.61
N ALA A 276 13.64 19.42 -8.59
CA ALA A 276 14.73 18.62 -8.05
C ALA A 276 14.94 18.97 -6.58
N GLY A 277 13.92 18.71 -5.76
CA GLY A 277 14.00 18.82 -4.30
C GLY A 277 13.72 17.50 -3.57
N PHE A 278 13.33 16.44 -4.29
CA PHE A 278 12.89 15.17 -3.68
C PHE A 278 13.56 13.91 -4.25
N ALA A 279 14.65 14.05 -5.00
CA ALA A 279 15.41 12.92 -5.53
C ALA A 279 16.74 12.76 -4.78
N TYR A 280 16.73 12.01 -3.67
CA TYR A 280 17.96 11.51 -3.06
C TYR A 280 18.45 10.26 -3.82
N GLY A 281 19.55 10.44 -4.55
CA GLY A 281 20.65 9.50 -4.80
C GLY A 281 20.37 8.02 -5.12
N VAL A 282 20.29 7.69 -6.41
CA VAL A 282 20.84 6.44 -6.95
C VAL A 282 21.70 6.79 -8.15
N ARG A 283 23.03 6.79 -7.98
CA ARG A 283 23.97 6.92 -9.11
C ARG A 283 24.07 5.58 -9.82
N HIS A 284 23.60 5.52 -11.07
CA HIS A 284 23.96 4.43 -11.98
C HIS A 284 25.37 4.66 -12.53
N SER A 285 26.33 3.90 -12.02
CA SER A 285 27.63 3.71 -12.68
C SER A 285 27.42 2.86 -13.94
N ARG A 286 27.75 3.44 -15.10
CA ARG A 286 27.78 2.69 -16.37
C ARG A 286 28.89 1.64 -16.33
N PRO A 287 28.69 0.42 -16.86
CA PRO A 287 29.76 -0.56 -16.98
C PRO A 287 30.66 -0.22 -18.19
N ASN A 288 31.97 -0.25 -17.94
CA ASN A 288 33.01 -0.17 -18.97
C ASN A 288 32.97 -1.42 -19.85
N GLU A 289 33.00 -1.22 -21.16
CA GLU A 289 33.37 -2.24 -22.14
C GLU A 289 34.80 -2.74 -21.85
N VAL A 290 34.92 -4.01 -21.46
CA VAL A 290 36.21 -4.71 -21.41
C VAL A 290 36.29 -5.65 -22.60
N ARG A 291 37.14 -5.26 -23.55
CA ARG A 291 37.54 -6.00 -24.75
C ARG A 291 38.33 -7.24 -24.32
N LEU A 292 37.76 -8.44 -24.51
CA LEU A 292 38.43 -9.71 -24.25
C LEU A 292 39.54 -9.97 -25.28
N GLY A 293 40.79 -9.77 -24.85
CA GLY A 293 41.98 -10.25 -25.54
C GLY A 293 42.30 -11.69 -25.14
N ARG A 294 42.32 -12.60 -26.13
CA ARG A 294 42.88 -13.95 -26.01
C ARG A 294 44.32 -13.91 -25.49
N ARG A 295 44.63 -14.66 -24.43
CA ARG A 295 45.96 -15.25 -24.22
C ARG A 295 45.86 -16.71 -23.77
N LYS A 296 46.64 -17.53 -24.47
CA LYS A 296 46.98 -18.92 -24.19
C LYS A 296 47.86 -19.03 -22.94
N GLY A 297 47.80 -20.17 -22.26
CA GLY A 297 49.01 -20.83 -21.77
C GLY A 297 49.06 -21.24 -20.29
N ALA A 298 49.19 -22.56 -20.11
CA ALA A 298 50.01 -23.28 -19.14
C ALA A 298 49.50 -23.48 -17.70
N ASP A 299 49.26 -24.77 -17.43
CA ASP A 299 49.84 -25.62 -16.38
C ASP A 299 49.68 -25.30 -14.88
N GLY A 300 49.33 -26.36 -14.15
CA GLY A 300 50.03 -26.67 -12.90
C GLY A 300 49.16 -26.81 -11.65
N ASN A 301 48.73 -28.05 -11.39
CA ASN A 301 48.67 -28.78 -10.10
C ASN A 301 48.55 -28.10 -8.73
N ASP A 302 47.90 -28.88 -7.86
CA ASP A 302 47.89 -28.86 -6.39
C ASP A 302 47.03 -27.81 -5.68
N VAL A 303 46.05 -28.29 -4.90
CA VAL A 303 46.16 -28.36 -3.43
C VAL A 303 44.98 -29.19 -2.89
N VAL A 304 45.32 -30.35 -2.34
CA VAL A 304 44.52 -31.10 -1.36
C VAL A 304 45.25 -31.01 -0.02
N LYS A 305 44.46 -30.81 1.05
CA LYS A 305 44.72 -31.03 2.50
C LYS A 305 45.13 -29.85 3.40
N ARG A 306 44.25 -29.72 4.41
CA ARG A 306 44.47 -29.45 5.86
C ARG A 306 44.68 -27.99 6.28
N MET A 307 43.81 -27.51 7.16
CA MET A 307 44.14 -27.44 8.60
C MET A 307 42.90 -27.28 9.49
N HIS A 308 42.95 -28.01 10.60
CA HIS A 308 42.04 -28.00 11.73
C HIS A 308 42.34 -26.81 12.67
N ALA A 309 41.28 -26.40 13.38
CA ALA A 309 41.22 -26.04 14.80
C ALA A 309 41.54 -24.61 15.28
N ALA A 310 40.83 -24.32 16.39
CA ALA A 310 40.95 -23.24 17.37
C ALA A 310 40.12 -21.97 17.02
N THR A 311 39.30 -21.38 17.90
CA THR A 311 39.22 -21.44 19.37
C THR A 311 37.86 -20.88 19.82
N ALA A 312 37.34 -21.39 20.94
CA ALA A 312 36.19 -20.87 21.66
C ALA A 312 36.54 -19.64 22.52
N THR A 313 35.50 -19.08 23.17
CA THR A 313 35.49 -18.08 24.29
C THR A 313 35.40 -16.63 23.79
N THR A 314 34.37 -15.84 24.11
CA THR A 314 33.95 -15.43 25.47
C THR A 314 32.48 -14.99 25.51
N LEU A 315 31.77 -15.43 26.56
CA LEU A 315 30.49 -14.92 27.07
C LEU A 315 30.71 -13.62 27.86
N LEU A 316 29.88 -12.61 27.61
CA LEU A 316 29.09 -11.86 28.61
C LEU A 316 28.03 -11.02 27.87
#